data_AF-A0A352B4X0-F1
#
_entry.id   AF-A0A352B4X0-F1
#
_cell.length_a   1.000
_cell.length_b   1.000
_cell.length_c   1.000
_cell.angle_alpha   90.00
_cell.angle_beta   90.00
_cell.angle_gamma   90.00
#
_symmetry.space_group_name_H-M   'P 1'
#
loop_
_entity.id
_entity.type
_entity.pdbx_description
1 polymer ?
#
loop_
_entity_poly.entity_id
_entity_poly.type
_entity_poly.pdbx_seq_one_letter_code
_entity_poly.pdbx_strand_id
1 'polypeptide(L)'
;AIDVNSGKANQSGNPEKTSLQSNLEAAVEIARQLRLRDLGGLVVCDFIDMSEAKNRHKVEEALKEAMKDDKARFDVGKISPKFGLLELSRQRVKQSLLEGSHETCPTCEGVGRVQSAA
;
A
#
# COMPACT_ATOMS: atom_id res chain seq x y z
N ALA A 1 -5.93 1.49 -3.82
CA ALA A 1 -5.78 1.48 -2.35
C ALA A 1 -5.10 0.19 -1.94
N ILE A 2 -4.24 0.24 -0.92
CA ILE A 2 -3.51 -0.89 -0.35
C ILE A 2 -3.79 -0.90 1.14
N ASP A 3 -4.07 -2.07 1.71
CA ASP A 3 -4.37 -2.29 3.12
C ASP A 3 -3.32 -3.24 3.73
N VAL A 4 -2.86 -2.95 4.96
CA VAL A 4 -1.81 -3.71 5.64
C VAL A 4 -2.35 -4.42 6.87
N ASN A 5 -2.12 -5.74 6.95
CA ASN A 5 -2.55 -6.57 8.06
C ASN A 5 -1.36 -7.30 8.69
N SER A 6 -1.27 -7.32 10.03
CA SER A 6 -0.21 -8.02 10.78
C SER A 6 -0.44 -9.54 10.91
N GLY A 7 -1.61 -10.04 10.51
CA GLY A 7 -1.94 -11.46 10.57
C GLY A 7 -1.78 -12.06 11.98
N LYS A 8 -1.16 -13.24 12.09
CA LYS A 8 -0.90 -13.94 13.37
C LYS A 8 0.45 -13.58 14.01
N ALA A 9 1.11 -12.49 13.61
CA ALA A 9 2.42 -12.13 14.14
C ALA A 9 2.36 -11.87 15.66
N ASN A 10 2.84 -12.83 16.46
CA ASN A 10 3.10 -12.81 17.90
C ASN A 10 2.15 -11.95 18.76
N GLN A 11 1.03 -12.57 19.19
CA GLN A 11 0.09 -12.02 20.18
C GLN A 11 0.69 -11.82 21.60
N SER A 12 1.94 -12.24 21.83
CA SER A 12 2.61 -12.18 23.15
C SER A 12 3.63 -11.04 23.29
N GLY A 13 3.79 -10.19 22.28
CA GLY A 13 4.74 -9.07 22.26
C GLY A 13 4.09 -7.69 22.39
N ASN A 14 4.90 -6.64 22.45
CA ASN A 14 4.43 -5.25 22.39
C ASN A 14 3.72 -4.99 21.04
N PRO A 15 2.41 -4.70 21.02
CA PRO A 15 1.64 -4.51 19.78
C PRO A 15 2.21 -3.41 18.87
N GLU A 16 2.69 -2.30 19.44
CA GLU A 16 3.28 -1.19 18.67
C GLU A 16 4.52 -1.64 17.89
N LYS A 17 5.34 -2.51 18.48
CA LYS A 17 6.53 -3.06 17.81
C LYS A 17 6.14 -3.98 16.65
N THR A 18 5.11 -4.81 16.84
CA THR A 18 4.58 -5.69 15.79
C THR A 18 3.97 -4.89 14.64
N SER A 19 3.20 -3.84 14.94
CA SER A 19 2.64 -2.93 13.93
C SER A 19 3.74 -2.24 13.14
N LEU A 20 4.75 -1.68 13.81
CA LEU A 20 5.89 -1.06 13.14
C LEU A 20 6.61 -2.06 12.22
N GLN A 21 6.93 -3.26 12.71
CA GLN A 21 7.62 -4.27 11.92
C GLN A 21 6.81 -4.67 10.66
N SER A 22 5.51 -4.93 10.83
CA SER A 22 4.61 -5.29 9.73
C SER A 22 4.53 -4.17 8.69
N ASN A 23 4.42 -2.91 9.14
CA ASN A 23 4.38 -1.76 8.24
C ASN A 23 5.72 -1.53 7.50
N LEU A 24 6.86 -1.79 8.13
CA LEU A 24 8.17 -1.70 7.47
C LEU A 24 8.34 -2.76 6.37
N GLU A 25 7.92 -3.99 6.64
CA GLU A 25 7.90 -5.06 5.62
C GLU A 25 6.94 -4.72 4.48
N ALA A 26 5.74 -4.23 4.83
CA ALA A 26 4.76 -3.79 3.85
C ALA A 26 5.29 -2.64 2.97
N ALA A 27 6.00 -1.66 3.53
CA ALA A 27 6.57 -0.55 2.75
C ALA A 27 7.50 -1.04 1.63
N VAL A 28 8.37 -2.01 1.93
CA VAL A 28 9.28 -2.61 0.96
C VAL A 28 8.52 -3.39 -0.12
N GLU A 29 7.53 -4.18 0.29
CA GLU A 29 6.74 -4.99 -0.62
C GLU A 29 5.83 -4.15 -1.52
N ILE A 30 5.25 -3.07 -0.99
CA ILE A 30 4.46 -2.10 -1.75
C ILE A 30 5.32 -1.52 -2.88
N ALA A 31 6.52 -1.01 -2.56
CA ALA A 31 7.42 -0.44 -3.57
C ALA A 31 7.77 -1.45 -4.67
N ARG A 32 8.03 -2.71 -4.29
CA ARG A 32 8.31 -3.80 -5.24
C ARG A 32 7.10 -4.10 -6.14
N GLN A 33 5.89 -4.18 -5.58
CA GLN A 33 4.66 -4.48 -6.32
C GLN A 33 4.26 -3.37 -7.28
N LEU A 34 4.45 -2.09 -6.90
CA LEU A 34 4.19 -0.96 -7.77
C LEU A 34 5.00 -1.05 -9.07
N ARG A 35 6.29 -1.42 -8.97
CA ARG A 35 7.16 -1.65 -10.14
C ARG A 35 6.73 -2.85 -10.95
N LEU A 36 6.50 -4.00 -10.31
CA LEU A 36 6.20 -5.25 -11.03
C LEU A 36 4.88 -5.21 -11.77
N ARG A 37 3.90 -4.45 -11.26
CA ARG A 37 2.56 -4.32 -11.86
C ARG A 37 2.40 -3.07 -12.73
N ASP A 38 3.45 -2.25 -12.81
CA ASP A 38 3.46 -0.90 -13.36
C ASP A 38 2.23 -0.07 -12.93
N LEU A 39 1.95 -0.07 -11.62
CA LEU A 39 0.85 0.70 -11.06
C LEU A 39 1.25 2.18 -11.04
N GLY A 40 0.47 3.01 -11.72
CA GLY A 40 0.66 4.45 -11.79
C GLY A 40 -0.63 5.21 -11.55
N GLY A 41 -0.49 6.46 -11.11
CA GLY A 41 -1.57 7.32 -10.61
C GLY A 41 -1.43 7.56 -9.10
N LEU A 42 -2.54 7.95 -8.47
CA LEU A 42 -2.63 8.11 -7.03
C LEU A 42 -2.82 6.76 -6.36
N VAL A 43 -1.93 6.43 -5.43
CA VAL A 43 -1.97 5.23 -4.59
C VAL A 43 -2.15 5.68 -3.15
N VAL A 44 -3.11 5.05 -2.46
CA VAL A 44 -3.37 5.27 -1.04
C VAL A 44 -3.02 4.00 -0.30
N CYS A 45 -2.18 4.12 0.72
CA CYS A 45 -1.73 3.03 1.58
C CYS A 45 -2.30 3.24 2.99
N ASP A 46 -3.07 2.27 3.46
CA ASP A 46 -3.62 2.18 4.81
C ASP A 46 -2.69 1.29 5.65
N PHE A 47 -1.76 1.91 6.35
CA PHE A 47 -0.83 1.22 7.24
C PHE A 47 -1.51 0.97 8.58
N ILE A 48 -1.05 -0.05 9.32
CA ILE A 48 -1.53 -0.31 10.67
C ILE A 48 -1.27 0.92 11.55
N ASP A 49 -2.28 1.32 12.32
CA ASP A 49 -2.18 2.47 13.23
C ASP A 49 -0.94 2.38 14.13
N MET A 50 -0.23 3.51 14.21
CA MET A 50 0.95 3.69 15.06
C MET A 50 0.75 4.90 15.95
N SER A 51 0.89 4.71 17.26
CA SER A 51 0.71 5.78 18.24
C SER A 51 1.85 6.80 18.16
N GLU A 52 3.08 6.34 17.96
CA GLU A 52 4.26 7.20 18.00
C GLU A 52 4.57 7.81 16.62
N ALA A 53 4.71 9.14 16.56
CA ALA A 53 5.05 9.85 15.32
C ALA A 53 6.38 9.38 14.68
N LYS A 54 7.35 8.99 15.52
CA LYS A 54 8.63 8.44 15.07
C LYS A 54 8.47 7.13 14.30
N ASN A 55 7.44 6.33 14.61
CA ASN A 55 7.18 5.06 13.93
C ASN A 55 6.57 5.31 12.56
N ARG A 56 5.62 6.25 12.47
CA ARG A 56 5.10 6.74 11.17
C ARG A 56 6.23 7.24 10.26
N HIS A 57 7.11 8.08 10.80
CA HIS A 57 8.24 8.61 10.03
C HIS A 57 9.20 7.51 9.53
N LYS A 58 9.47 6.48 10.34
CA LYS A 58 10.28 5.33 9.90
C LYS A 58 9.65 4.59 8.73
N VAL A 59 8.34 4.41 8.72
CA VAL A 59 7.61 3.75 7.62
C VAL A 59 7.64 4.61 6.35
N GLU A 60 7.44 5.92 6.47
CA GLU A 60 7.56 6.88 5.36
C GLU A 60 8.95 6.82 4.71
N GLU A 61 10.02 6.87 5.52
CA GLU A 61 11.40 6.80 5.03
C GLU A 61 11.73 5.42 4.43
N ALA A 62 11.25 4.33 5.03
CA ALA A 62 11.43 3.00 4.48
C ALA A 62 10.77 2.84 3.10
N LEU A 63 9.56 3.38 2.92
CA LEU A 63 8.86 3.38 1.63
C LEU A 63 9.63 4.21 0.60
N LYS A 64 10.08 5.41 0.98
CA LYS A 64 10.85 6.30 0.11
C LYS A 64 12.17 5.68 -0.33
N GLU A 65 12.89 5.04 0.60
CA GLU A 65 14.12 4.32 0.31
C GLU A 65 13.87 3.11 -0.61
N ALA A 66 12.82 2.32 -0.37
CA ALA A 66 12.47 1.18 -1.21
C ALA A 66 12.01 1.58 -2.64
N MET A 67 11.59 2.83 -2.81
CA MET A 67 11.20 3.43 -4.09
C MET A 67 12.37 4.06 -4.85
N LYS A 68 13.55 4.24 -4.25
CA LYS A 68 14.68 4.99 -4.86
C LYS A 68 15.13 4.48 -6.22
N ASP A 69 15.04 3.17 -6.44
CA ASP A 69 15.48 2.50 -7.67
C ASP A 69 14.35 2.43 -8.72
N ASP A 70 13.17 2.99 -8.41
CA ASP A 70 12.09 3.12 -9.38
C ASP A 70 12.45 4.17 -10.43
N LYS A 71 12.30 3.79 -11.71
CA LYS A 71 12.59 4.66 -12.84
C LYS A 71 11.44 5.63 -13.13
N ALA A 72 10.22 5.32 -12.67
CA ALA A 72 9.09 6.23 -12.78
C ALA A 72 9.26 7.38 -11.79
N ARG A 73 8.85 8.59 -12.16
CA ARG A 73 8.76 9.69 -11.19
C ARG A 73 7.75 9.33 -10.11
N PHE A 74 8.06 9.60 -8.87
CA PHE A 74 7.16 9.35 -7.74
C PHE A 74 7.25 10.47 -6.71
N ASP A 75 6.19 10.62 -5.93
CA ASP A 75 6.17 11.50 -4.76
C ASP A 75 5.47 10.78 -3.60
N VAL A 76 6.19 10.63 -2.49
CA VAL A 76 5.73 9.95 -1.28
C VAL A 76 5.28 11.01 -0.28
N GLY A 77 4.00 11.04 0.04
CA GLY A 77 3.43 11.90 1.07
C GLY A 77 3.73 11.39 2.48
N LYS A 78 3.15 12.07 3.47
CA LYS A 78 3.22 11.68 4.87
C LYS A 78 2.00 10.86 5.25
N ILE A 79 2.13 10.04 6.29
CA ILE A 79 0.99 9.40 6.94
C ILE A 79 0.17 10.49 7.64
N SER A 80 -1.08 10.63 7.25
CA SER A 80 -2.02 11.57 7.85
C SER A 80 -2.19 11.27 9.34
N PRO A 81 -1.89 12.23 10.25
CA PRO A 81 -2.09 12.02 11.68
C PRO A 81 -3.55 11.81 12.08
N LYS A 82 -4.48 12.28 11.24
CA LYS A 82 -5.92 12.20 11.49
C LYS A 82 -6.55 10.94 10.92
N PHE A 83 -6.06 10.46 9.77
CA PHE A 83 -6.70 9.38 9.03
C PHE A 83 -5.85 8.11 8.93
N GLY A 84 -4.56 8.12 9.31
CA GLY A 84 -3.67 6.96 9.19
C GLY A 84 -3.22 6.62 7.77
N LEU A 85 -3.75 7.34 6.76
CA LEU A 85 -3.47 7.07 5.35
C LEU A 85 -2.20 7.78 4.85
N LEU A 86 -1.44 7.09 4.01
CA LEU A 86 -0.36 7.66 3.22
C LEU A 86 -0.79 7.77 1.75
N GLU A 87 -0.56 8.93 1.16
CA GLU A 87 -0.75 9.19 -0.25
C GLU A 87 0.59 9.11 -0.99
N LEU A 88 0.62 8.42 -2.12
CA LEU A 88 1.77 8.28 -3.01
C LEU A 88 1.30 8.55 -4.43
N SER A 89 2.01 9.41 -5.17
CA SER A 89 1.82 9.52 -6.61
C SER A 89 2.96 8.81 -7.35
N ARG A 90 2.64 8.08 -8.41
CA ARG A 90 3.63 7.43 -9.29
C ARG A 90 3.27 7.67 -10.75
N GLN A 91 4.21 8.14 -11.54
CA GLN A 91 4.03 8.35 -12.97
C GLN A 91 3.76 7.00 -13.65
N ARG A 92 2.70 6.96 -14.47
CA ARG A 92 2.43 5.81 -15.33
C ARG A 92 3.39 5.82 -16.53
N VAL A 93 4.15 4.75 -16.71
CA VAL A 93 5.15 4.63 -17.80
C VAL A 93 4.60 3.80 -18.96
N LYS A 94 3.86 2.73 -18.66
CA LYS A 94 3.21 1.86 -19.64
C LYS A 94 1.77 1.55 -19.21
N GLN A 95 1.06 0.76 -20.03
CA GLN A 95 -0.18 0.13 -19.59
C GLN A 95 0.13 -0.76 -18.39
N SER A 96 -0.74 -0.71 -17.38
CA SER A 96 -0.57 -1.54 -16.18
C SER A 96 -0.76 -3.02 -16.51
N LEU A 97 -0.22 -3.91 -15.67
CA LEU A 97 -0.35 -5.36 -15.89
C LEU A 97 -1.81 -5.80 -16.05
N LEU A 98 -2.71 -5.23 -15.25
CA LEU A 98 -4.15 -5.49 -15.29
C LEU A 98 -4.75 -5.14 -16.66
N GLU A 99 -4.43 -3.96 -17.19
CA GLU A 99 -4.95 -3.50 -18.49
C GLU A 99 -4.47 -4.37 -19.66
N GLY A 100 -3.28 -4.97 -19.55
CA GLY A 100 -2.72 -5.80 -20.62
C GLY A 100 -3.08 -7.29 -20.56
N SER A 101 -3.59 -7.79 -19.43
CA SER A 101 -3.76 -9.25 -19.22
C SER A 101 -5.07 -9.67 -18.57
N HIS A 102 -5.93 -8.73 -18.19
CA HIS A 102 -7.20 -9.00 -17.54
C HIS A 102 -8.34 -8.29 -18.27
N GLU A 103 -9.54 -8.86 -18.18
CA GLU A 103 -10.78 -8.26 -18.62
C GLU A 103 -11.69 -7.96 -17.42
N THR A 104 -12.65 -7.07 -17.61
CA THR A 104 -13.66 -6.77 -16.58
C THR A 104 -14.52 -8.02 -16.32
N CYS A 105 -14.71 -8.38 -15.05
CA CYS A 105 -15.54 -9.51 -14.67
C CYS A 105 -16.97 -9.36 -15.23
N PRO A 106 -17.50 -10.30 -16.03
CA PRO A 106 -18.81 -10.17 -16.67
C PRO A 106 -19.97 -10.31 -15.68
N THR A 107 -19.74 -10.87 -14.49
CA THR A 107 -20.78 -11.10 -13.48
C THR A 107 -21.06 -9.88 -12.62
N CYS A 108 -20.00 -9.20 -12.18
CA CYS A 108 -20.12 -8.03 -11.30
C CYS A 108 -19.74 -6.72 -11.98
N GLU A 109 -19.36 -6.75 -13.26
CA GLU A 109 -18.97 -5.58 -14.06
C GLU A 109 -17.87 -4.72 -13.39
N GLY A 110 -16.98 -5.37 -12.64
CA GLY A 110 -15.89 -4.72 -11.90
C GLY A 110 -16.26 -4.20 -10.50
N VAL A 111 -17.51 -4.36 -10.05
CA VAL A 111 -17.96 -3.93 -8.71
C VAL A 111 -17.37 -4.79 -7.59
N GLY A 112 -17.03 -6.05 -7.87
CA GLY A 112 -16.47 -6.98 -6.87
C GLY A 112 -17.49 -7.49 -5.85
N ARG A 113 -18.79 -7.25 -6.08
CA ARG A 113 -19.91 -7.74 -5.27
C ARG A 113 -21.08 -8.12 -6.18
N VAL A 114 -21.88 -9.08 -5.76
CA VAL A 114 -23.16 -9.44 -6.41
C VAL A 114 -24.27 -9.18 -5.39
N GLN A 115 -25.39 -8.63 -5.84
CA GLN A 115 -26.52 -8.38 -4.96
C GLN A 115 -27.05 -9.70 -4.38
N SER A 116 -27.17 -9.76 -3.06
CA SER A 116 -27.81 -10.89 -2.39
C SER A 116 -29.30 -10.90 -2.75
N ALA A 117 -29.86 -12.09 -2.99
CA ALA A 117 -31.29 -12.27 -3.24
C ALA A 117 -32.16 -12.16 -1.96
N ALA A 118 -31.60 -11.62 -0.88
CA ALA A 118 -32.23 -11.52 0.43
C ALA A 118 -33.07 -10.25 0.54
#